data_AF-A0A101XWL0-F1
#
_entry.id   AF-A0A101XWL0-F1
#
_cell.length_a   1.000
_cell.length_b   1.000
_cell.length_c   1.000
_cell.angle_alpha   90.00
_cell.angle_beta   90.00
_cell.angle_gamma   90.00
#
_symmetry.space_group_name_H-M   'P 1'
#
loop_
_entity.id
_entity.type
_entity.pdbx_description
1 polymer ?
#
loop_
_entity_poly.entity_id
_entity_poly.type
_entity_poly.pdbx_seq_one_letter_code
_entity_poly.pdbx_strand_id
1 'polypeptide(L)'
;MYRKMIILFLIVPLLLTGCWDRQELNDQAIVLGWGMDLAEDGVYLATANLVLPLASKSGGQQGGEQGGRSGFMTESAYGKNNRDAEQNMQRKLSRVLFPGHRRNIFIGEKLAERGVFSILDEYSRSPMVRRGRIFLSSEGGRRRRR
;
A
#
# COMPACT_ATOMS: atom_id res chain seq x y z
N MET A 1 -34.71 -7.60 -42.91
CA MET A 1 -34.05 -6.63 -42.00
C MET A 1 -33.96 -7.11 -40.55
N TYR A 2 -34.98 -7.79 -40.03
CA TYR A 2 -35.10 -8.22 -38.62
C TYR A 2 -33.98 -9.16 -38.12
N ARG A 3 -33.48 -10.09 -38.96
CA ARG A 3 -32.36 -11.00 -38.61
C ARG A 3 -31.07 -10.25 -38.24
N LYS A 4 -30.75 -9.17 -38.94
CA LYS A 4 -29.55 -8.34 -38.65
C LYS A 4 -29.73 -7.55 -37.35
N MET A 5 -30.95 -7.08 -37.06
CA MET A 5 -31.27 -6.41 -35.79
C MET A 5 -31.23 -7.36 -34.58
N ILE A 6 -31.67 -8.61 -34.73
CA ILE A 6 -31.60 -9.62 -33.65
C ILE A 6 -30.15 -9.95 -33.30
N ILE A 7 -29.29 -10.11 -34.31
CA ILE A 7 -27.86 -10.37 -34.10
C ILE A 7 -27.20 -9.17 -33.39
N LEU A 8 -27.53 -7.94 -33.80
CA LEU A 8 -27.03 -6.73 -33.15
C LEU A 8 -27.49 -6.64 -31.68
N PHE A 9 -28.77 -6.94 -31.42
CA PHE A 9 -29.33 -6.90 -30.06
C PHE A 9 -28.71 -7.96 -29.13
N LEU A 10 -28.30 -9.12 -29.66
CA LEU A 10 -27.60 -10.16 -28.91
C LEU A 10 -26.12 -9.84 -28.65
N ILE A 11 -25.46 -9.06 -29.51
CA ILE A 11 -24.05 -8.69 -29.38
C ILE A 11 -23.83 -7.53 -28.39
N VAL A 12 -24.78 -6.60 -28.30
CA VAL A 12 -24.69 -5.44 -27.40
C VAL A 12 -24.42 -5.82 -25.92
N PRO A 13 -25.13 -6.76 -25.27
CA PRO A 13 -24.87 -7.08 -23.86
C PRO A 13 -23.48 -7.70 -23.59
N LEU A 14 -22.86 -8.33 -24.59
CA LEU A 14 -21.48 -8.85 -24.47
C LEU A 14 -20.45 -7.71 -24.41
N LEU A 15 -20.79 -6.52 -24.91
CA LEU A 15 -19.95 -5.32 -24.87
C LEU A 15 -20.19 -4.46 -23.61
N LEU A 16 -21.21 -4.80 -22.79
CA LEU A 16 -21.54 -4.12 -21.53
C LEU A 16 -20.96 -4.82 -20.29
N THR A 17 -19.92 -5.64 -20.43
CA THR A 17 -19.20 -6.25 -19.29
C THR A 17 -18.35 -5.20 -18.56
N GLY A 18 -19.02 -4.33 -17.79
CA GLY A 18 -18.38 -3.28 -17.01
C GLY A 18 -17.80 -3.76 -15.68
N CYS A 19 -16.53 -3.36 -15.44
CA CYS A 19 -15.75 -3.36 -14.20
C CYS A 19 -15.55 -4.69 -13.46
N TRP A 20 -14.77 -5.58 -14.07
CA TRP A 20 -14.15 -6.72 -13.38
C TRP A 20 -13.02 -6.35 -12.41
N ASP A 21 -12.53 -5.11 -12.43
CA ASP A 21 -11.39 -4.65 -11.62
C ASP A 21 -11.83 -3.81 -10.41
N ARG A 22 -12.85 -4.30 -9.69
CA ARG A 22 -13.27 -3.67 -8.44
C ARG A 22 -12.43 -4.23 -7.29
N GLN A 23 -11.52 -3.42 -6.77
CA GLN A 23 -10.88 -3.70 -5.48
C GLN A 23 -11.70 -3.08 -4.35
N GLU A 24 -12.15 -3.90 -3.40
CA GLU A 24 -12.86 -3.40 -2.22
C GLU A 24 -11.88 -2.78 -1.20
N LEU A 25 -12.32 -1.72 -0.53
CA LEU A 25 -11.54 -1.07 0.53
C LEU A 25 -11.18 -2.04 1.67
N ASN A 26 -12.00 -3.06 1.91
CA ASN A 26 -11.75 -4.06 2.95
C ASN A 26 -10.62 -5.03 2.59
N ASP A 27 -10.29 -5.17 1.31
CA ASP A 27 -9.21 -6.04 0.82
C ASP A 27 -7.86 -5.32 0.75
N GLN A 28 -7.85 -4.02 1.06
CA GLN A 28 -6.67 -3.18 1.01
C GLN A 28 -6.07 -2.90 2.39
N ALA A 29 -4.75 -2.97 2.47
CA ALA A 29 -3.92 -2.45 3.55
C ALA A 29 -3.34 -1.11 3.10
N ILE A 30 -3.96 -0.02 3.55
CA ILE A 30 -3.61 1.33 3.11
C ILE A 30 -2.30 1.74 3.79
N VAL A 31 -1.25 1.98 3.00
CA VAL A 31 0.05 2.42 3.52
C VAL A 31 0.01 3.92 3.78
N LEU A 32 0.23 4.33 5.03
CA LEU A 32 0.36 5.74 5.41
C LEU A 32 1.80 6.23 5.38
N GLY A 33 2.72 5.36 5.81
CA GLY A 33 4.15 5.64 5.90
C GLY A 33 4.98 4.42 5.57
N TRP A 34 6.14 4.65 4.99
CA TRP A 34 7.08 3.62 4.59
C TRP A 34 8.48 3.97 5.08
N GLY A 35 9.13 3.05 5.76
CA GLY A 35 10.50 3.16 6.26
C GLY A 35 11.39 2.15 5.57
N MET A 36 12.59 2.57 5.19
CA MET A 36 13.63 1.74 4.62
C MET A 36 14.92 1.93 5.41
N ASP A 37 15.55 0.83 5.82
CA ASP A 37 16.82 0.85 6.53
C ASP A 37 17.71 -0.34 6.11
N LEU A 38 18.97 -0.33 6.56
CA LEU A 38 19.88 -1.46 6.47
C LEU A 38 20.04 -2.13 7.83
N ALA A 39 19.75 -3.42 7.90
CA ALA A 39 20.07 -4.27 9.04
C ALA A 39 21.58 -4.53 9.14
N GLU A 40 22.02 -5.16 10.24
CA GLU A 40 23.44 -5.37 10.57
C GLU A 40 24.23 -6.13 9.48
N ASP A 41 23.55 -6.94 8.66
CA ASP A 41 24.16 -7.72 7.57
C ASP A 41 24.00 -7.07 6.17
N GLY A 42 23.62 -5.79 6.10
CA GLY A 42 23.38 -5.10 4.82
C GLY A 42 22.11 -5.54 4.09
N VAL A 43 21.27 -6.33 4.76
CA VAL A 43 19.92 -6.72 4.32
C VAL A 43 18.98 -5.53 4.47
N TYR A 44 18.10 -5.31 3.51
CA TYR A 44 17.12 -4.23 3.57
C TYR A 44 16.02 -4.59 4.57
N LEU A 45 15.69 -3.64 5.43
CA LEU A 45 14.54 -3.70 6.33
C LEU A 45 13.52 -2.66 5.89
N ALA A 46 12.34 -3.14 5.46
CA ALA A 46 11.19 -2.31 5.17
C ALA A 46 10.21 -2.32 6.35
N THR A 47 9.70 -1.16 6.73
CA THR A 47 8.67 -0.99 7.77
C THR A 47 7.52 -0.15 7.23
N ALA A 48 6.29 -0.63 7.33
CA ALA A 48 5.11 0.09 6.87
C ALA A 48 4.15 0.37 8.02
N ASN A 49 3.62 1.59 8.04
CA ASN A 49 2.44 1.93 8.85
C ASN A 49 1.19 1.79 8.00
N LEU A 50 0.32 0.89 8.40
CA LEU A 50 -0.84 0.43 7.66
C LEU A 50 -2.13 0.83 8.38
N VAL A 51 -3.14 1.16 7.59
CA VAL A 51 -4.53 1.22 8.02
C VAL A 51 -5.28 0.09 7.35
N LEU A 52 -6.01 -0.66 8.15
CA LEU A 52 -6.92 -1.72 7.72
C LEU A 52 -8.35 -1.17 7.85
N PRO A 53 -8.99 -0.73 6.76
CA PRO A 53 -10.40 -0.33 6.80
C PRO A 53 -11.26 -1.49 7.31
N LEU A 54 -12.14 -1.20 8.25
CA LEU A 54 -13.25 -2.10 8.54
C LEU A 54 -14.44 -1.66 7.70
N ALA A 55 -15.29 -2.61 7.31
CA ALA A 55 -16.52 -2.29 6.60
C ALA A 55 -17.36 -1.35 7.49
N SER A 56 -17.44 -0.07 7.13
CA SER A 56 -18.57 0.76 7.59
C SER A 56 -19.81 0.11 7.00
N LYS A 57 -20.68 -0.43 7.86
CA LYS A 57 -22.03 -0.87 7.49
C LYS A 57 -22.77 0.35 6.93
N SER A 58 -22.63 0.60 5.63
CA SER A 58 -23.40 1.58 4.88
C SER A 58 -24.65 0.87 4.36
N GLY A 59 -25.60 0.65 5.26
CA GLY A 59 -26.85 0.00 4.91
C GLY A 59 -27.76 -0.17 6.12
N GLY A 60 -28.65 0.80 6.34
CA GLY A 60 -29.87 0.63 7.12
C GLY A 60 -29.82 1.00 8.60
N GLN A 61 -30.63 2.02 8.93
CA GLN A 61 -31.31 2.28 10.21
C GLN A 61 -30.52 2.60 11.49
N GLN A 62 -30.88 3.77 12.03
CA GLN A 62 -30.89 4.22 13.42
C GLN A 62 -30.47 3.21 14.49
N GLY A 63 -29.50 3.64 15.31
CA GLY A 63 -29.30 3.15 16.68
C GLY A 63 -27.94 2.49 16.90
N GLY A 64 -27.08 3.15 17.68
CA GLY A 64 -25.89 2.54 18.27
C GLY A 64 -24.57 3.11 17.75
N GLU A 65 -23.95 3.95 18.58
CA GLU A 65 -22.54 4.29 18.53
C GLU A 65 -21.67 3.03 18.50
N GLN A 66 -21.20 2.66 17.31
CA GLN A 66 -19.96 1.94 17.05
C GLN A 66 -19.74 1.85 15.54
N GLY A 67 -19.45 3.01 14.92
CA GLY A 67 -18.86 3.03 13.59
C GLY A 67 -17.53 2.28 13.63
N GLY A 68 -17.40 1.22 12.83
CA GLY A 68 -16.22 0.36 12.80
C GLY A 68 -14.94 1.17 12.68
N ARG A 69 -14.10 1.17 13.73
CA ARG A 69 -12.84 1.91 13.75
C ARG A 69 -11.82 1.15 12.91
N SER A 70 -11.23 1.80 11.91
CA SER A 70 -10.12 1.22 11.15
C SER A 70 -8.95 0.86 12.08
N GLY A 71 -8.40 -0.34 11.91
CA GLY A 71 -7.24 -0.78 12.69
C GLY A 71 -5.96 -0.13 12.16
N PHE A 72 -5.09 0.32 13.07
CA PHE A 72 -3.72 0.73 12.74
C PHE A 72 -2.77 -0.43 13.04
N MET A 73 -1.85 -0.68 12.13
CA MET A 73 -0.87 -1.77 12.25
C MET A 73 0.47 -1.30 11.71
N THR A 74 1.56 -1.74 12.32
CA THR A 74 2.91 -1.54 11.80
C THR A 74 3.51 -2.90 11.50
N GLU A 75 3.91 -3.10 10.26
CA GLU A 75 4.52 -4.36 9.81
C GLU A 75 5.92 -4.12 9.27
N SER A 76 6.78 -5.13 9.41
CA SER A 76 8.16 -5.06 8.91
C SER A 76 8.56 -6.35 8.21
N ALA A 77 9.40 -6.22 7.18
CA ALA A 77 9.91 -7.34 6.42
C ALA A 77 11.34 -7.07 5.94
N TYR A 78 12.13 -8.13 5.93
CA TYR A 78 13.47 -8.12 5.37
C TYR A 78 13.44 -8.48 3.89
N GLY A 79 14.43 -8.02 3.14
CA GLY A 79 14.59 -8.38 1.73
C GLY A 79 15.96 -8.05 1.18
N LYS A 80 16.26 -8.58 0.00
CA LYS A 80 17.50 -8.31 -0.73
C LYS A 80 17.55 -6.89 -1.31
N ASN A 81 16.39 -6.29 -1.53
CA ASN A 81 16.19 -4.91 -2.00
C ASN A 81 14.79 -4.42 -1.56
N ASN A 82 14.45 -3.16 -1.88
CA ASN A 82 13.14 -2.57 -1.54
C ASN A 82 11.96 -3.41 -2.04
N ARG A 83 11.98 -3.85 -3.30
CA ARG A 83 10.91 -4.65 -3.91
C ARG A 83 10.75 -6.02 -3.26
N ASP A 84 11.85 -6.71 -2.95
CA ASP A 84 11.84 -8.01 -2.29
C ASP A 84 11.31 -7.89 -0.86
N ALA A 85 11.69 -6.84 -0.13
CA ALA A 85 11.17 -6.56 1.19
C ALA A 85 9.66 -6.25 1.16
N GLU A 86 9.18 -5.50 0.17
CA GLU A 86 7.76 -5.26 -0.07
C GLU A 86 7.00 -6.55 -0.38
N GLN A 87 7.53 -7.41 -1.25
CA GLN A 87 6.93 -8.72 -1.54
C GLN A 87 6.88 -9.63 -0.31
N ASN A 88 7.95 -9.65 0.50
CA ASN A 88 7.96 -10.36 1.77
C ASN A 88 6.92 -9.82 2.75
N MET A 89 6.72 -8.49 2.79
CA MET A 89 5.67 -7.87 3.60
C MET A 89 4.27 -8.24 3.10
N GLN A 90 4.04 -8.20 1.78
CA GLN A 90 2.78 -8.58 1.17
C GLN A 90 2.39 -10.03 1.53
N ARG A 91 3.35 -10.94 1.58
CA ARG A 91 3.13 -12.34 1.99
C ARG A 91 2.67 -12.50 3.44
N LYS A 92 2.99 -11.55 4.32
CA LYS A 92 2.58 -11.56 5.74
C LYS A 92 1.18 -10.99 5.95
N LEU A 93 0.69 -10.21 4.99
CA LEU A 93 -0.59 -9.52 5.09
C LEU A 93 -1.69 -10.34 4.40
N SER A 94 -2.86 -10.39 5.02
CA SER A 94 -4.06 -10.95 4.40
C SER A 94 -4.67 -10.04 3.34
N ARG A 95 -4.26 -8.76 3.32
CA ARG A 95 -4.76 -7.70 2.44
C ARG A 95 -3.68 -7.22 1.48
N VAL A 96 -4.09 -6.68 0.34
CA VAL A 96 -3.19 -6.12 -0.67
C VAL A 96 -2.66 -4.76 -0.21
N LEU A 97 -1.34 -4.58 -0.21
CA LEU A 97 -0.70 -3.31 0.09
C LEU A 97 -1.14 -2.24 -0.91
N PHE A 98 -1.66 -1.13 -0.39
CA PHE A 98 -2.10 0.00 -1.19
C PHE A 98 -1.31 1.27 -0.83
N PRO A 99 -0.21 1.58 -1.55
CA PRO A 99 0.61 2.78 -1.36
C PRO A 99 -0.03 4.10 -1.81
N GLY A 100 -1.26 4.12 -2.33
CA GLY A 100 -1.89 5.33 -2.87
C GLY A 100 -2.03 6.49 -1.87
N HIS A 101 -2.05 6.18 -0.57
CA HIS A 101 -2.14 7.18 0.51
C HIS A 101 -0.80 7.44 1.22
N ARG A 102 0.29 6.85 0.73
CA ARG A 102 1.62 7.00 1.34
C ARG A 102 2.08 8.45 1.20
N ARG A 103 2.23 9.16 2.32
CA ARG A 103 2.67 10.58 2.32
C ARG A 103 4.09 10.78 2.79
N ASN A 104 4.63 9.85 3.56
CA ASN A 104 5.92 9.99 4.22
C ASN A 104 6.78 8.74 3.95
N ILE A 105 8.01 8.96 3.53
CA ILE A 105 9.03 7.93 3.34
C ILE A 105 10.18 8.25 4.30
N PHE A 106 10.59 7.28 5.10
CA PHE A 106 11.71 7.40 6.04
C PHE A 106 12.87 6.55 5.52
N ILE A 107 14.06 7.12 5.47
CA ILE A 107 15.28 6.43 5.08
C ILE A 107 16.23 6.48 6.27
N GLY A 108 16.65 5.31 6.77
CA GLY A 108 17.63 5.18 7.83
C GLY A 108 19.02 5.63 7.38
N GLU A 109 19.85 6.05 8.34
CA GLU A 109 21.14 6.68 8.06
C GLU A 109 22.08 5.77 7.28
N LYS A 110 22.24 4.52 7.71
CA LYS A 110 23.10 3.52 7.03
C LYS A 110 22.70 3.36 5.57
N LEU A 111 21.40 3.36 5.29
CA LEU A 111 20.89 3.27 3.93
C LEU A 111 21.09 4.58 3.15
N ALA A 112 20.95 5.73 3.81
CA ALA A 112 21.21 7.03 3.21
C ALA A 112 22.68 7.20 2.82
N GLU A 113 23.62 6.75 3.65
CA GLU A 113 25.06 6.76 3.39
C GLU A 113 25.44 5.87 2.19
N ARG A 114 24.79 4.71 2.05
CA ARG A 114 24.96 3.83 0.89
C ARG A 114 24.41 4.44 -0.41
N GLY A 115 23.52 5.41 -0.29
CA GLY A 115 22.90 6.12 -1.40
C GLY A 115 21.42 5.77 -1.57
N VAL A 116 20.64 6.81 -1.88
CA VAL A 116 19.16 6.72 -1.96
C VAL A 116 18.62 6.64 -3.39
N PHE A 117 19.48 6.81 -4.40
CA PHE A 117 19.06 6.97 -5.79
C PHE A 117 18.21 5.79 -6.29
N SER A 118 18.62 4.55 -6.00
CA SER A 118 17.88 3.34 -6.41
C SER A 118 16.45 3.30 -5.85
N ILE A 119 16.27 3.72 -4.60
CA ILE A 119 14.98 3.77 -3.91
C ILE A 119 14.10 4.88 -4.49
N LEU A 120 14.68 6.06 -4.73
CA LEU A 120 13.97 7.20 -5.32
C LEU A 120 13.54 6.91 -6.75
N ASP A 121 14.42 6.29 -7.53
CA ASP A 121 14.18 5.87 -8.91
C ASP A 121 13.03 4.85 -8.98
N GLU A 122 13.03 3.84 -8.10
CA GLU A 122 11.93 2.88 -7.97
C GLU A 122 10.59 3.55 -7.62
N TYR A 123 10.59 4.47 -6.65
CA TYR A 123 9.36 5.19 -6.27
C TYR A 123 8.89 6.17 -7.34
N SER A 124 9.80 6.76 -8.11
CA SER A 124 9.45 7.70 -9.19
C SER A 124 8.77 7.00 -10.37
N ARG A 125 9.09 5.72 -10.61
CA ARG A 125 8.53 4.91 -11.70
C ARG A 125 7.17 4.31 -11.38
N SER A 126 6.76 4.27 -10.11
CA SER A 126 5.48 3.66 -9.73
C SER A 126 4.32 4.65 -9.87
N PRO A 127 3.35 4.40 -10.78
CA PRO A 127 2.22 5.31 -10.99
C PRO A 127 1.27 5.37 -9.78
N MET A 128 1.31 4.34 -8.92
CA MET A 128 0.46 4.22 -7.73
C MET A 128 1.05 4.94 -6.51
N VAL A 129 2.32 5.31 -6.57
CA VAL A 129 3.00 6.08 -5.53
C VAL A 129 2.76 7.56 -5.80
N ARG A 130 1.95 8.19 -4.96
CA ARG A 130 1.89 9.66 -4.95
C ARG A 130 3.23 10.20 -4.45
N ARG A 131 3.76 11.25 -5.08
CA ARG A 131 4.96 11.96 -4.61
C ARG A 131 4.76 12.43 -3.17
N GLY A 132 5.32 11.67 -2.23
CA GLY A 132 5.32 11.96 -0.81
C GLY A 132 6.56 12.75 -0.40
N ARG A 133 6.60 13.15 0.87
CA ARG A 133 7.78 13.76 1.48
C ARG A 133 8.75 12.66 1.88
N ILE A 134 10.02 12.87 1.57
CA ILE A 134 11.11 11.97 1.96
C ILE A 134 11.81 12.59 3.16
N PHE A 135 11.94 11.80 4.22
CA PHE A 135 12.64 12.14 5.45
C PHE A 135 13.87 11.25 5.54
N LEU A 136 15.02 11.87 5.70
CA LEU A 136 16.28 11.20 5.97
C LEU A 136 16.47 11.25 7.49
N SER A 137 16.62 10.09 8.10
CA SER A 137 16.97 9.99 9.51
C SER A 137 18.48 9.96 9.61
N SER A 138 19.09 10.95 10.25
CA SER A 138 20.48 10.87 10.76
C SER A 138 20.42 10.34 12.20
N GLU A 139 21.25 9.40 12.61
CA GLU A 139 21.38 9.05 14.03
C GLU A 139 21.99 10.23 14.79
N GLY A 140 21.12 11.07 15.34
CA GLY A 140 21.44 12.01 16.42
C GLY A 140 20.66 11.72 17.71
N GLY A 141 19.96 10.58 17.77
CA GLY A 141 18.93 10.34 18.78
C GLY A 141 18.84 8.89 19.20
N ARG A 142 19.92 8.39 19.82
CA ARG A 142 19.93 7.17 20.62
C ARG A 142 18.66 7.13 21.47
N ARG A 143 17.71 6.27 21.09
CA ARG A 143 16.43 6.10 21.78
C ARG A 143 16.73 5.52 23.16
N ARG A 144 16.92 6.40 24.15
CA ARG A 144 16.93 6.04 25.58
C ARG A 144 15.57 5.42 25.86
N ARG A 145 15.49 4.09 25.79
CA ARG A 145 14.45 3.35 26.49
C ARG A 145 14.61 3.70 27.97
N ARG A 146 13.65 4.43 28.51
CA ARG A 146 13.35 4.38 29.95
C ARG A 146 12.52 3.14 30.21
#